data_AF-A0A2S6SH51-F1
#
_entry.id   AF-A0A2S6SH51-F1
#
_cell.length_a   1.000
_cell.length_b   1.000
_cell.length_c   1.000
_cell.angle_alpha   90.00
_cell.angle_beta   90.00
_cell.angle_gamma   90.00
#
_symmetry.space_group_name_H-M   'P 1'
#
loop_
_entity.id
_entity.type
_entity.pdbx_description
1 polymer ?
#
loop_
_entity_poly.entity_id
_entity_poly.type
_entity_poly.pdbx_seq_one_letter_code
_entity_poly.pdbx_strand_id
1 'polypeptide(L)' 'PIYNQAGELVVPEGQVADDGMLAGMNFYVQGIDGELPQ' A
#
# COMPACT_ATOMS: atom_id res chain seq x y z
N PRO A 1 -8.95 4.80 -4.67
CA PRO A 1 -8.66 3.80 -3.61
C PRO A 1 -7.33 3.12 -3.93
N ILE A 2 -6.51 2.83 -2.92
CA ILE A 2 -5.21 2.15 -3.08
C ILE A 2 -5.33 0.77 -2.44
N TYR A 3 -4.88 -0.24 -3.18
CA TYR A 3 -4.85 -1.64 -2.74
C TYR A 3 -3.41 -2.15 -2.67
N ASN A 4 -3.12 -3.06 -1.75
CA ASN A 4 -1.85 -3.76 -1.70
C ASN A 4 -1.81 -4.91 -2.74
N GLN A 5 -0.66 -5.58 -2.87
CA GLN A 5 -0.49 -6.74 -3.77
C GLN A 5 -1.46 -7.89 -3.51
N ALA A 6 -1.94 -8.07 -2.27
CA ALA A 6 -2.94 -9.08 -1.94
C ALA A 6 -4.38 -8.68 -2.32
N GLY A 7 -4.59 -7.45 -2.83
CA GLY A 7 -5.89 -6.92 -3.19
C GLY A 7 -6.67 -6.33 -2.01
N GLU A 8 -6.02 -6.12 -0.87
CA GLU A 8 -6.62 -5.52 0.31
C GLU A 8 -6.59 -3.99 0.21
N LEU A 9 -7.68 -3.34 0.59
CA LEU A 9 -7.79 -1.89 0.56
C LEU A 9 -6.93 -1.27 1.68
N VAL A 10 -5.96 -0.45 1.30
CA VAL A 10 -5.05 0.24 2.25
C VAL A 10 -5.31 1.73 2.35
N VAL A 11 -5.81 2.37 1.28
CA VAL A 11 -6.25 3.79 1.32
C VAL A 11 -7.62 3.89 0.67
N PRO A 12 -8.68 4.30 1.40
CA PRO A 12 -10.00 4.49 0.83
C PRO A 12 -10.04 5.54 -0.27
N GLU A 13 -11.12 5.53 -1.07
CA GLU A 13 -11.33 6.58 -2.07
C GLU A 13 -11.47 7.96 -1.42
N GLY A 14 -10.86 8.98 -2.04
CA GLY A 14 -10.91 10.36 -1.55
C GLY A 14 -10.06 10.63 -0.30
N GLN A 15 -9.37 9.63 0.24
CA GLN A 15 -8.46 9.80 1.37
C GLN A 15 -7.01 9.92 0.92
N VAL A 16 -6.23 10.64 1.72
CA VAL A 16 -4.78 10.78 1.57
C VAL A 16 -4.13 9.97 2.68
N ALA A 17 -3.14 9.15 2.34
CA ALA A 17 -2.35 8.41 3.33
C ALA A 17 -1.62 9.39 4.25
N ASP A 18 -1.62 9.11 5.55
CA ASP A 18 -0.87 9.91 6.51
C ASP A 18 0.63 9.58 6.52
N ASP A 19 1.43 10.50 7.05
CA ASP A 19 2.89 10.37 7.08
C ASP A 19 3.37 9.14 7.88
N GLY A 20 2.61 8.71 8.89
CA GLY A 20 2.94 7.53 9.69
C GLY A 20 2.80 6.24 8.88
N MET A 21 1.71 6.13 8.12
CA MET A 21 1.50 5.04 7.16
C MET A 21 2.61 5.03 6.11
N LEU A 22 2.90 6.19 5.50
CA LEU A 22 3.92 6.30 4.46
C LEU A 22 5.32 5.93 4.98
N ALA A 23 5.68 6.37 6.19
CA ALA A 23 6.96 6.04 6.81
C ALA A 23 7.07 4.54 7.18
N GLY A 24 5.95 3.89 7.47
CA GLY A 24 5.86 2.48 7.83
C GLY A 24 5.56 1.54 6.67
N MET A 25 5.54 2.01 5.42
CA MET A 25 5.16 1.19 4.27
C MET A 25 6.08 -0.02 4.09
N ASN A 26 5.49 -1.21 4.25
CA ASN A 26 6.16 -2.50 4.11
C ASN A 26 5.44 -3.42 3.10
N PHE A 27 4.74 -2.83 2.13
CA PHE A 27 3.98 -3.53 1.10
C PHE A 27 4.12 -2.79 -0.23
N TYR A 28 3.95 -3.50 -1.35
CA TYR A 28 3.75 -2.86 -2.64
C TYR A 28 2.27 -2.76 -3.00
N VAL A 29 1.97 -1.80 -3.88
CA VAL A 29 0.62 -1.62 -4.43
C VAL A 29 0.30 -2.70 -5.45
N GLN A 30 -0.99 -2.94 -5.65
CA GLN A 30 -1.49 -3.89 -6.65
C GLN A 30 -0.90 -3.60 -8.05
N GLY A 31 -0.46 -4.64 -8.75
CA GLY A 31 0.13 -4.54 -10.10
C GLY A 31 1.66 -4.44 -10.12
N ILE A 32 2.31 -4.46 -8.97
CA ILE A 32 3.76 -4.63 -8.84
C ILE A 32 4.07 -6.12 -8.68
N ASP A 33 5.03 -6.65 -9.43
CA ASP A 33 5.45 -8.07 -9.38
C ASP A 33 6.70 -8.30 -8.50
N GLY A 34 7.16 -7.28 -7.79
CA GLY A 34 8.31 -7.35 -6.88
C GLY A 34 7.94 -7.90 -5.50
N GLU A 35 8.87 -8.60 -4.86
CA GLU A 35 8.73 -9.05 -3.47
C GLU A 35 9.54 -8.16 -2.54
N LEU A 36 9.03 -7.93 -1.32
CA LEU A 36 9.80 -7.22 -0.31
C LEU A 36 10.89 -8.13 0.27
N PRO A 37 12.13 -7.61 0.44
CA PRO A 37 13.15 -8.29 1.21
C PRO A 37 12.67 -8.58 2.64
N GLN A 38 13.04 -9.74 3.17
CA GLN A 38 12.75 -10.17 4.55
C GLN A 38 13.76 -9.58 5.55
#